data_AF-A0A6P0UUZ0-F1
#
_entry.id   AF-A0A6P0UUZ0-F1
#
_cell.length_a   1.000
_cell.length_b   1.000
_cell.length_c   1.000
_cell.angle_alpha   90.00
_cell.angle_beta   90.00
_cell.angle_gamma   90.00
#
_symmetry.space_group_name_H-M   'P 1'
#
loop_
_entity.id
_entity.type
_entity.pdbx_description
1 polymer ?
#
loop_
_entity_poly.entity_id
_entity_poly.type
_entity_poly.pdbx_seq_one_letter_code
_entity_poly.pdbx_strand_id
1 'polypeptide(L)'
;MPSSELYLQLYYIDRQILVICTGSSGEAYSLIEEPKVEELIRKSIFIHKQIDKFFPKSKVAPNQSKTVNHGSNKEKKSNQRDNTRKTRLKLVENLQELGELLFKYIFHDHILDLFNVVVGQAISSKSDVVVRLMIASDFLNLIPWELLYNDDTYLCHVYDLVRHPFIQQPVRRPISSEDKIRVLFVGANPLNEPYVKEQIEAVATAIKPENKKLRKFIKDATLSKIANGIYDGVDILHFLADGKCEYRSNNLKYHFLVLSEEQNQKYDKMPVEMLESFCRVNPMQLIILSACRSDQAILYRYSSSLKKHIDKLDKIQYKSIAHALIKTGVPCVIGMSHPISKMGAEIFTKRIYRTVIERQESIYKAVRQVRLELFAHRDLLPPSDWFTPVLYSRESQAS
;
A
#
# COMPACT_ATOMS: atom_id res chain seq x y z
N MET A 1 -15.58 19.47 11.17
CA MET A 1 -15.99 18.64 12.33
C MET A 1 -14.98 17.51 12.47
N PRO A 2 -14.65 17.05 13.68
CA PRO A 2 -13.86 15.84 13.86
C PRO A 2 -14.59 14.66 13.21
N SER A 3 -13.84 13.76 12.57
CA SER A 3 -14.39 12.50 12.05
C SER A 3 -14.84 11.59 13.19
N SER A 4 -15.88 10.80 12.95
CA SER A 4 -16.28 9.74 13.88
C SER A 4 -15.33 8.55 13.71
N GLU A 5 -14.71 8.07 14.78
CA GLU A 5 -13.67 7.05 14.70
C GLU A 5 -14.12 5.71 15.27
N LEU A 6 -13.79 4.64 14.55
CA LEU A 6 -13.89 3.26 15.00
C LEU A 6 -12.49 2.65 15.03
N TYR A 7 -12.05 2.16 16.18
CA TYR A 7 -10.77 1.49 16.36
C TYR A 7 -10.99 -0.01 16.39
N LEU A 8 -10.28 -0.75 15.53
CA LEU A 8 -10.25 -2.22 15.53
C LEU A 8 -8.84 -2.68 15.90
N GLN A 9 -8.66 -3.07 17.15
CA GLN A 9 -7.39 -3.61 17.66
C GLN A 9 -7.35 -5.11 17.42
N LEU A 10 -6.30 -5.58 16.75
CA LEU A 10 -6.17 -6.94 16.25
C LEU A 10 -4.91 -7.58 16.86
N TYR A 11 -5.13 -8.47 17.83
CA TYR A 11 -4.08 -9.21 18.55
C TYR A 11 -4.13 -10.69 18.19
N TYR A 12 -3.02 -11.27 17.75
CA TYR A 12 -2.91 -12.72 17.60
C TYR A 12 -2.41 -13.34 18.91
N ILE A 13 -3.23 -14.19 19.51
CA ILE A 13 -2.99 -14.87 20.79
C ILE A 13 -3.46 -16.32 20.63
N ASP A 14 -2.62 -17.29 20.98
CA ASP A 14 -2.94 -18.74 20.98
C ASP A 14 -3.69 -19.23 19.74
N ARG A 15 -3.18 -18.86 18.56
CA ARG A 15 -3.72 -19.15 17.21
C ARG A 15 -5.05 -18.47 16.84
N GLN A 16 -5.61 -17.68 17.74
CA GLN A 16 -6.82 -16.88 17.53
C GLN A 16 -6.47 -15.41 17.24
N ILE A 17 -7.42 -14.65 16.67
CA ILE A 17 -7.33 -13.18 16.63
C ILE A 17 -8.37 -12.62 17.59
N LEU A 18 -7.91 -11.97 18.65
CA LEU A 18 -8.73 -11.10 19.49
C LEU A 18 -8.95 -9.77 18.75
N VAL A 19 -10.20 -9.47 18.49
CA VAL A 19 -10.67 -8.19 17.97
C VAL A 19 -11.22 -7.39 19.13
N ILE A 20 -10.65 -6.21 19.41
CA ILE A 20 -11.23 -5.23 20.33
C ILE A 20 -11.67 -4.04 19.49
N CYS A 21 -12.98 -3.79 19.45
CA CYS A 21 -13.59 -2.66 18.79
C CYS A 21 -13.87 -1.57 19.81
N THR A 22 -13.39 -0.35 19.60
CA THR A 22 -13.76 0.81 20.41
C THR A 22 -14.28 1.96 19.56
N GLY A 23 -15.26 2.68 20.09
CA GLY A 23 -15.91 3.81 19.43
C GLY A 23 -16.47 4.79 20.45
N SER A 24 -17.15 5.82 19.97
CA SER A 24 -17.72 6.90 20.79
C SER A 24 -18.75 6.45 21.84
N SER A 25 -19.38 5.28 21.66
CA SER A 25 -20.39 4.74 22.57
C SER A 25 -19.93 3.57 23.44
N GLY A 26 -18.64 3.20 23.42
CA GLY A 26 -18.08 2.15 24.27
C GLY A 26 -17.09 1.22 23.57
N GLU A 27 -16.93 0.02 24.12
CA GLU A 27 -16.09 -1.05 23.59
C GLU A 27 -16.87 -2.36 23.44
N ALA A 28 -16.41 -3.19 22.51
CA ALA A 28 -16.88 -4.55 22.27
C ALA A 28 -15.70 -5.42 21.86
N TYR A 29 -15.76 -6.74 22.08
CA TYR A 29 -14.70 -7.65 21.67
C TYR A 29 -15.26 -8.95 21.08
N SER A 30 -14.47 -9.59 20.22
CA SER A 30 -14.74 -10.93 19.70
C SER A 30 -13.45 -11.71 19.45
N LEU A 31 -13.58 -13.03 19.30
CA LEU A 31 -12.47 -13.93 18.97
C LEU A 31 -12.72 -14.59 17.62
N ILE A 32 -11.80 -14.38 16.68
CA ILE A 32 -11.70 -15.17 15.46
C ILE A 32 -10.92 -16.43 15.82
N GLU A 33 -11.63 -17.54 15.96
CA GLU A 33 -11.09 -18.86 16.33
C GLU A 33 -10.08 -19.39 15.29
N GLU A 34 -9.15 -20.24 15.73
CA GLU A 34 -8.06 -20.79 14.91
C GLU A 34 -8.48 -21.26 13.49
N PRO A 35 -9.55 -22.07 13.29
CA PRO A 35 -9.93 -22.51 11.94
C PRO A 35 -10.28 -21.36 10.99
N LYS A 36 -10.90 -20.30 11.53
CA LYS A 36 -11.26 -19.08 10.78
C LYS A 36 -10.00 -18.26 10.46
N VAL A 37 -9.05 -18.17 11.39
CA VAL A 37 -7.75 -17.51 11.17
C VAL A 37 -6.95 -18.23 10.08
N GLU A 38 -6.87 -19.57 10.12
CA GLU A 38 -6.20 -20.36 9.09
C GLU A 38 -6.85 -20.16 7.71
N GLU A 39 -8.18 -20.11 7.63
CA GLU A 39 -8.91 -19.82 6.39
C GLU A 39 -8.57 -18.44 5.84
N LEU A 40 -8.64 -17.39 6.66
CA LEU A 40 -8.32 -16.01 6.27
C LEU A 40 -6.89 -15.90 5.71
N ILE A 41 -5.90 -16.45 6.41
CA ILE A 41 -4.50 -16.44 5.97
C ILE A 41 -4.32 -17.24 4.67
N ARG A 42 -4.96 -18.41 4.55
CA ARG A 42 -4.88 -19.24 3.33
C ARG A 42 -5.49 -18.54 2.12
N LYS A 43 -6.68 -17.94 2.26
CA LYS A 43 -7.36 -17.18 1.19
C LYS A 43 -6.56 -15.93 0.81
N SER A 44 -6.06 -15.17 1.78
CA SER A 44 -5.24 -13.96 1.53
C SER A 44 -3.99 -14.29 0.71
N ILE A 45 -3.26 -15.35 1.08
CA ILE A 45 -2.05 -15.79 0.35
C ILE A 45 -2.39 -16.33 -1.03
N PHE A 46 -3.53 -17.00 -1.19
CA PHE A 46 -4.02 -17.42 -2.51
C PHE A 46 -4.30 -16.19 -3.40
N ILE A 47 -4.99 -15.18 -2.90
CA ILE A 47 -5.26 -13.91 -3.59
C ILE A 47 -3.97 -13.24 -4.05
N HIS A 48 -3.00 -13.02 -3.15
CA HIS A 48 -1.71 -12.44 -3.52
C HIS A 48 -1.00 -13.22 -4.64
N LYS A 49 -1.02 -14.56 -4.56
CA LYS A 49 -0.45 -15.44 -5.60
C LYS A 49 -1.21 -15.43 -6.92
N GLN A 50 -2.50 -15.08 -6.94
CA GLN A 50 -3.24 -14.87 -8.19
C GLN A 50 -2.91 -13.50 -8.79
N ILE A 51 -2.88 -12.44 -7.99
CA ILE A 51 -2.53 -11.08 -8.44
C ILE A 51 -1.11 -11.05 -9.02
N ASP A 52 -0.16 -11.74 -8.37
CA ASP A 52 1.23 -11.89 -8.85
C ASP A 52 1.35 -12.53 -10.26
N LYS A 53 0.28 -13.14 -10.81
CA LYS A 53 0.25 -13.68 -12.19
C LYS A 53 -0.20 -12.65 -13.23
N PHE A 54 -0.94 -11.61 -12.83
CA PHE A 54 -1.39 -10.55 -13.75
C PHE A 54 -0.27 -9.58 -14.13
N PHE A 55 0.76 -9.48 -13.30
CA PHE A 55 1.94 -8.66 -13.55
C PHE A 55 3.12 -9.53 -14.03
N PRO A 56 3.72 -9.25 -15.20
CA PRO A 56 4.87 -10.00 -15.66
C PRO A 56 6.04 -9.85 -14.66
N LYS A 57 6.73 -10.95 -14.36
CA LYS A 57 7.96 -10.91 -13.57
C LYS A 57 9.03 -10.13 -14.34
N SER A 58 9.64 -9.10 -13.73
CA SER A 58 10.83 -8.45 -14.29
C SER A 58 11.93 -9.49 -14.54
N LYS A 59 12.41 -9.61 -15.77
CA LYS A 59 13.39 -10.64 -16.15
C LYS A 59 14.82 -10.25 -15.73
N VAL A 60 15.31 -10.88 -14.68
CA VAL A 60 16.73 -10.96 -14.29
C VAL A 60 16.91 -12.32 -13.60
N ALA A 61 17.79 -13.25 -13.98
CA ALA A 61 18.66 -13.47 -15.15
C ALA A 61 18.89 -15.02 -15.26
N PRO A 62 19.68 -15.61 -16.18
CA PRO A 62 20.43 -15.10 -17.33
C PRO A 62 19.98 -15.69 -18.69
N ASN A 63 20.78 -15.51 -19.74
CA ASN A 63 20.57 -15.93 -21.13
C ASN A 63 20.01 -17.36 -21.31
N GLN A 64 18.85 -17.46 -21.99
CA GLN A 64 18.59 -18.54 -22.95
C GLN A 64 17.86 -17.98 -24.17
N SER A 65 18.47 -18.11 -25.34
CA SER A 65 17.85 -17.84 -26.63
C SER A 65 16.72 -18.84 -26.87
N LYS A 66 15.53 -18.36 -27.26
CA LYS A 66 14.51 -19.21 -27.89
C LYS A 66 14.01 -18.54 -29.16
N THR A 67 14.21 -19.25 -30.26
CA THR A 67 13.78 -18.93 -31.61
C THR A 67 12.26 -18.81 -31.69
N VAL A 68 11.78 -17.89 -32.52
CA VAL A 68 10.35 -17.57 -32.65
C VAL A 68 9.76 -18.32 -33.86
N ASN A 69 8.95 -19.34 -33.61
CA ASN A 69 8.12 -19.94 -34.65
C ASN A 69 6.88 -19.06 -34.92
N HIS A 70 6.71 -18.61 -36.16
CA HIS A 70 5.51 -17.94 -36.64
C HIS A 70 4.44 -18.98 -37.06
N GLY A 71 3.30 -19.02 -36.39
CA GLY A 71 2.19 -19.92 -36.77
C GLY A 71 0.89 -19.72 -35.97
N SER A 72 -0.23 -19.54 -36.70
CA SER A 72 -1.63 -19.37 -36.24
C SER A 72 -1.90 -18.27 -35.20
N ASN A 73 -2.07 -17.03 -35.67
CA ASN A 73 -2.07 -15.81 -34.83
C ASN A 73 -3.46 -15.16 -34.60
N LYS A 74 -4.58 -15.81 -34.97
CA LYS A 74 -5.96 -15.32 -34.75
C LYS A 74 -6.73 -16.15 -33.70
N GLU A 75 -6.90 -17.46 -33.89
CA GLU A 75 -7.58 -18.33 -32.90
C GLU A 75 -6.85 -18.42 -31.56
N LYS A 76 -5.51 -18.42 -31.56
CA LYS A 76 -4.73 -18.31 -30.32
C LYS A 76 -5.03 -17.00 -29.59
N LYS A 77 -5.32 -15.90 -30.30
CA LYS A 77 -5.66 -14.60 -29.68
C LYS A 77 -7.09 -14.54 -29.15
N SER A 78 -8.07 -15.19 -29.77
CA SER A 78 -9.43 -15.29 -29.21
C SER A 78 -9.42 -16.15 -27.95
N ASN A 79 -8.87 -17.37 -28.03
CA ASN A 79 -8.79 -18.29 -26.89
C ASN A 79 -7.98 -17.71 -25.72
N GLN A 80 -6.90 -16.97 -26.01
CA GLN A 80 -6.13 -16.26 -24.98
C GLN A 80 -6.93 -15.12 -24.34
N ARG A 81 -7.67 -14.32 -25.11
CA ARG A 81 -8.54 -13.24 -24.58
C ARG A 81 -9.64 -13.79 -23.68
N ASP A 82 -10.33 -14.85 -24.10
CA ASP A 82 -11.40 -15.45 -23.29
C ASP A 82 -10.86 -16.08 -22.01
N ASN A 83 -9.67 -16.70 -22.06
CA ASN A 83 -9.01 -17.23 -20.87
C ASN A 83 -8.56 -16.11 -19.91
N THR A 84 -8.03 -14.99 -20.42
CA THR A 84 -7.72 -13.80 -19.60
C THR A 84 -8.98 -13.22 -18.96
N ARG A 85 -10.09 -13.13 -19.71
CA ARG A 85 -11.37 -12.63 -19.18
C ARG A 85 -11.93 -13.55 -18.07
N LYS A 86 -11.93 -14.87 -18.27
CA LYS A 86 -12.34 -15.85 -17.24
C LYS A 86 -11.45 -15.78 -15.99
N THR A 87 -10.14 -15.70 -16.17
CA THR A 87 -9.17 -15.57 -15.06
C THR A 87 -9.38 -14.27 -14.28
N ARG A 88 -9.68 -13.17 -14.98
CA ARG A 88 -10.00 -11.87 -14.38
C ARG A 88 -11.30 -11.93 -13.55
N LEU A 89 -12.39 -12.45 -14.13
CA LEU A 89 -13.66 -12.59 -13.43
C LEU A 89 -13.50 -13.44 -12.16
N LYS A 90 -12.82 -14.60 -12.25
CA LYS A 90 -12.61 -15.43 -11.06
C LYS A 90 -11.73 -14.76 -10.01
N LEU A 91 -10.78 -13.89 -10.39
CA LEU A 91 -10.05 -13.08 -9.39
C LEU A 91 -11.00 -12.10 -8.68
N VAL A 92 -11.88 -11.40 -9.41
CA VAL A 92 -12.85 -10.47 -8.81
C VAL A 92 -13.80 -11.19 -7.83
N GLU A 93 -14.35 -12.34 -8.22
CA GLU A 93 -15.15 -13.18 -7.32
C GLU A 93 -14.38 -13.54 -6.05
N ASN A 94 -13.16 -14.08 -6.17
CA ASN A 94 -12.37 -14.48 -4.99
C ASN A 94 -12.01 -13.29 -4.08
N LEU A 95 -11.87 -12.08 -4.62
CA LEU A 95 -11.60 -10.86 -3.84
C LEU A 95 -12.83 -10.48 -3.01
N GLN A 96 -14.03 -10.55 -3.59
CA GLN A 96 -15.29 -10.32 -2.91
C GLN A 96 -15.57 -11.41 -1.86
N GLU A 97 -15.41 -12.70 -2.21
CA GLU A 97 -15.56 -13.84 -1.29
C GLU A 97 -14.65 -13.72 -0.05
N LEU A 98 -13.45 -13.14 -0.19
CA LEU A 98 -12.55 -12.86 0.94
C LEU A 98 -13.02 -11.63 1.72
N GLY A 99 -13.53 -10.61 1.04
CA GLY A 99 -14.06 -9.39 1.66
C GLY A 99 -15.27 -9.62 2.56
N GLU A 100 -16.23 -10.42 2.07
CA GLU A 100 -17.42 -10.86 2.81
C GLU A 100 -17.02 -11.67 4.05
N LEU A 101 -16.03 -12.57 3.90
CA LEU A 101 -15.52 -13.38 4.99
C LEU A 101 -14.82 -12.52 6.06
N LEU A 102 -14.01 -11.55 5.64
CA LEU A 102 -13.36 -10.59 6.55
C LEU A 102 -14.39 -9.77 7.33
N PHE A 103 -15.44 -9.27 6.65
CA PHE A 103 -16.47 -8.50 7.32
C PHE A 103 -17.23 -9.38 8.32
N LYS A 104 -17.73 -10.54 7.89
CA LYS A 104 -18.44 -11.51 8.73
C LYS A 104 -17.67 -11.94 9.99
N TYR A 105 -16.35 -12.07 9.90
CA TYR A 105 -15.51 -12.50 11.03
C TYR A 105 -15.10 -11.36 11.98
N ILE A 106 -15.24 -10.09 11.57
CA ILE A 106 -14.96 -8.93 12.45
C ILE A 106 -16.27 -8.35 12.99
N PHE A 107 -17.20 -8.03 12.09
CA PHE A 107 -18.41 -7.29 12.37
C PHE A 107 -19.59 -8.25 12.58
N HIS A 108 -19.65 -8.81 13.77
CA HIS A 108 -20.79 -9.56 14.27
C HIS A 108 -21.12 -9.12 15.71
N ASP A 109 -22.34 -9.43 16.15
CA ASP A 109 -22.85 -9.12 17.49
C ASP A 109 -22.52 -7.67 17.90
N HIS A 110 -21.99 -7.46 19.11
CA HIS A 110 -21.71 -6.14 19.68
C HIS A 110 -20.68 -5.30 18.89
N ILE A 111 -19.82 -5.91 18.07
CA ILE A 111 -18.91 -5.15 17.19
C ILE A 111 -19.68 -4.55 16.01
N LEU A 112 -20.67 -5.27 15.47
CA LEU A 112 -21.56 -4.77 14.43
C LEU A 112 -22.48 -3.67 14.99
N ASP A 113 -23.02 -3.86 16.20
CA ASP A 113 -23.81 -2.82 16.89
C ASP A 113 -23.01 -1.53 17.06
N LEU A 114 -21.78 -1.62 17.58
CA LEU A 114 -20.90 -0.47 17.80
C LEU A 114 -20.52 0.23 16.49
N PHE A 115 -20.26 -0.52 15.42
CA PHE A 115 -20.03 0.02 14.08
C PHE A 115 -21.25 0.81 13.56
N ASN A 116 -22.45 0.22 13.66
CA ASN A 116 -23.69 0.86 13.24
C ASN A 116 -23.98 2.15 14.02
N VAL A 117 -23.69 2.18 15.33
CA VAL A 117 -23.81 3.40 16.15
C VAL A 117 -22.83 4.48 15.69
N VAL A 118 -21.55 4.14 15.44
CA VAL A 118 -20.56 5.11 14.94
C VAL A 118 -20.95 5.67 13.57
N VAL A 119 -21.47 4.83 12.66
CA VAL A 119 -21.99 5.26 11.36
C VAL A 119 -23.21 6.19 11.51
N GLY A 120 -24.19 5.81 12.34
CA GLY A 120 -25.39 6.63 12.58
C GLY A 120 -25.08 8.00 13.18
N GLN A 121 -24.09 8.08 14.09
CA GLN A 121 -23.58 9.35 14.61
C GLN A 121 -22.89 10.20 13.55
N ALA A 122 -22.07 9.60 12.69
CA ALA A 122 -21.36 10.31 11.61
C ALA A 122 -22.35 10.94 10.60
N ILE A 123 -23.37 10.19 10.21
CA ILE A 123 -24.47 10.66 9.37
C ILE A 123 -25.17 11.87 10.03
N SER A 124 -25.50 11.74 11.33
CA SER A 124 -26.19 12.79 12.09
C SER A 124 -25.35 14.07 12.24
N SER A 125 -24.04 13.94 12.38
CA SER A 125 -23.08 15.04 12.55
C SER A 125 -22.47 15.56 11.24
N LYS A 126 -22.82 14.95 10.09
CA LYS A 126 -22.27 15.24 8.75
C LYS A 126 -20.74 15.14 8.71
N SER A 127 -20.17 14.17 9.41
CA SER A 127 -18.74 13.86 9.44
C SER A 127 -18.43 12.58 8.64
N ASP A 128 -17.16 12.43 8.26
CA ASP A 128 -16.67 11.16 7.73
C ASP A 128 -16.44 10.15 8.87
N VAL A 129 -16.56 8.85 8.59
CA VAL A 129 -16.12 7.78 9.49
C VAL A 129 -14.69 7.36 9.15
N VAL A 130 -13.82 7.27 10.16
CA VAL A 130 -12.48 6.69 10.04
C VAL A 130 -12.45 5.33 10.72
N VAL A 131 -12.10 4.28 9.97
CA VAL A 131 -11.88 2.93 10.52
C VAL A 131 -10.38 2.72 10.68
N ARG A 132 -9.91 2.66 11.93
CA ARG A 132 -8.50 2.52 12.31
C ARG A 132 -8.18 1.08 12.65
N LEU A 133 -7.49 0.39 11.75
CA LEU A 133 -7.00 -0.97 11.95
C LEU A 133 -5.71 -0.93 12.78
N MET A 134 -5.82 -1.12 14.09
CA MET A 134 -4.68 -1.22 15.00
C MET A 134 -4.14 -2.65 14.98
N ILE A 135 -3.12 -2.90 14.17
CA ILE A 135 -2.59 -4.26 13.94
C ILE A 135 -1.39 -4.50 14.86
N ALA A 136 -1.58 -5.30 15.92
CA ALA A 136 -0.54 -5.60 16.92
C ALA A 136 0.44 -6.67 16.45
N SER A 137 -0.07 -7.67 15.72
CA SER A 137 0.73 -8.79 15.24
C SER A 137 1.13 -8.58 13.79
N ASP A 138 2.41 -8.28 13.58
CA ASP A 138 3.00 -7.84 12.31
C ASP A 138 2.52 -8.65 11.08
N PHE A 139 2.46 -9.99 11.18
CA PHE A 139 2.03 -10.88 10.08
C PHE A 139 0.58 -10.66 9.62
N LEU A 140 -0.32 -10.11 10.45
CA LEU A 140 -1.70 -9.80 10.08
C LEU A 140 -1.80 -8.72 8.98
N ASN A 141 -0.71 -7.99 8.70
CA ASN A 141 -0.63 -7.12 7.53
C ASN A 141 -0.61 -7.90 6.19
N LEU A 142 -0.45 -9.23 6.21
CA LEU A 142 -0.69 -10.14 5.06
C LEU A 142 -2.18 -10.25 4.70
N ILE A 143 -3.09 -9.85 5.57
CA ILE A 143 -4.51 -9.82 5.26
C ILE A 143 -4.79 -8.50 4.50
N PRO A 144 -5.46 -8.56 3.33
CA PRO A 144 -5.84 -7.38 2.56
C PRO A 144 -7.12 -6.78 3.16
N TRP A 145 -7.02 -6.16 4.34
CA TRP A 145 -8.14 -5.56 5.07
C TRP A 145 -8.94 -4.52 4.26
N GLU A 146 -8.31 -3.93 3.24
CA GLU A 146 -8.93 -3.07 2.25
C GLU A 146 -10.09 -3.74 1.48
N LEU A 147 -10.12 -5.08 1.45
CA LEU A 147 -11.20 -5.86 0.86
C LEU A 147 -12.43 -6.03 1.76
N LEU A 148 -12.46 -5.56 3.01
CA LEU A 148 -13.65 -5.61 3.87
C LEU A 148 -14.91 -5.18 3.10
N TYR A 149 -15.87 -6.10 2.94
CA TYR A 149 -17.02 -5.95 2.03
C TYR A 149 -18.32 -6.26 2.75
N ASN A 150 -19.30 -5.37 2.64
CA ASN A 150 -20.63 -5.46 3.24
C ASN A 150 -21.65 -4.70 2.37
N ASP A 151 -22.91 -5.15 2.36
CA ASP A 151 -24.02 -4.49 1.65
C ASP A 151 -23.65 -4.02 0.22
N ASP A 152 -23.15 -4.97 -0.57
CA ASP A 152 -22.69 -4.80 -1.97
C ASP A 152 -21.53 -3.80 -2.20
N THR A 153 -20.85 -3.32 -1.15
CA THR A 153 -19.73 -2.37 -1.26
C THR A 153 -18.53 -2.69 -0.37
N TYR A 154 -17.35 -2.18 -0.75
CA TYR A 154 -16.17 -2.24 0.09
C TYR A 154 -16.21 -1.11 1.13
N LEU A 155 -15.93 -1.42 2.41
CA LEU A 155 -15.94 -0.43 3.48
C LEU A 155 -15.02 0.77 3.17
N CYS A 156 -13.86 0.52 2.55
CA CYS A 156 -12.92 1.58 2.19
C CYS A 156 -13.30 2.43 0.95
N HIS A 157 -14.45 2.15 0.32
CA HIS A 157 -15.08 3.05 -0.65
C HIS A 157 -16.01 4.06 0.02
N VAL A 158 -16.61 3.70 1.17
CA VAL A 158 -17.54 4.55 1.91
C VAL A 158 -16.82 5.33 3.01
N TYR A 159 -15.95 4.65 3.75
CA TYR A 159 -15.27 5.14 4.95
C TYR A 159 -13.76 5.25 4.77
N ASP A 160 -13.12 6.10 5.57
CA ASP A 160 -11.68 6.32 5.55
C ASP A 160 -10.96 5.19 6.31
N LEU A 161 -10.51 4.16 5.60
CA LEU A 161 -9.82 2.99 6.19
C LEU A 161 -8.29 3.19 6.24
N VAL A 162 -7.72 3.15 7.45
CA VAL A 162 -6.28 3.34 7.71
C VAL A 162 -5.68 2.22 8.58
N ARG A 163 -4.42 1.85 8.31
CA ARG A 163 -3.65 0.94 9.18
C ARG A 163 -2.87 1.76 10.21
N HIS A 164 -3.09 1.53 11.50
CA HIS A 164 -2.39 2.20 12.60
C HIS A 164 -1.46 1.20 13.31
N PRO A 165 -0.16 1.17 12.98
CA PRO A 165 0.78 0.24 13.61
C PRO A 165 1.13 0.65 15.05
N PHE A 166 1.14 -0.32 15.98
CA PHE A 166 1.53 -0.10 17.37
C PHE A 166 3.03 0.21 17.49
N ILE A 167 3.36 1.49 17.67
CA ILE A 167 4.74 2.00 17.67
C ILE A 167 4.89 3.04 18.79
N GLN A 168 5.92 2.87 19.63
CA GLN A 168 6.21 3.76 20.76
C GLN A 168 6.92 5.07 20.37
N GLN A 169 7.68 5.07 19.27
CA GLN A 169 8.39 6.25 18.76
C GLN A 169 7.40 7.41 18.53
N PRO A 170 7.54 8.60 19.16
CA PRO A 170 6.61 9.71 18.93
C PRO A 170 6.56 10.13 17.45
N VAL A 171 5.39 10.58 17.01
CA VAL A 171 5.19 11.19 15.69
C VAL A 171 5.96 12.50 15.62
N ARG A 172 6.68 12.73 14.52
CA ARG A 172 7.43 13.97 14.26
C ARG A 172 6.78 14.68 13.07
N ARG A 173 6.35 15.92 13.28
CA ARG A 173 5.85 16.81 12.22
C ARG A 173 6.97 17.78 11.81
N PRO A 174 7.16 18.08 10.52
CA PRO A 174 8.02 19.19 10.11
C PRO A 174 7.46 20.50 10.64
N ILE A 175 8.38 21.43 10.95
CA ILE A 175 8.07 22.84 11.16
C ILE A 175 7.79 23.44 9.78
N SER A 176 6.55 23.32 9.31
CA SER A 176 6.13 23.87 8.03
C SER A 176 5.68 25.32 8.20
N SER A 177 6.13 26.22 7.32
CA SER A 177 5.50 27.52 7.16
C SER A 177 4.16 27.32 6.46
N GLU A 178 3.07 27.81 7.07
CA GLU A 178 1.67 27.53 6.67
C GLU A 178 1.39 27.74 5.17
N ASP A 179 2.12 28.64 4.50
CA ASP A 179 1.92 28.99 3.09
C ASP A 179 2.42 27.96 2.06
N LYS A 180 3.38 27.06 2.39
CA LYS A 180 4.14 26.30 1.36
C LYS A 180 4.51 24.86 1.74
N ILE A 181 3.67 23.92 1.33
CA ILE A 181 4.00 22.47 1.31
C ILE A 181 5.10 22.20 0.28
N ARG A 182 6.23 21.62 0.72
CA ARG A 182 7.36 21.22 -0.14
C ARG A 182 7.23 19.76 -0.56
N VAL A 183 7.22 19.53 -1.87
CA VAL A 183 7.11 18.18 -2.45
C VAL A 183 8.45 17.80 -3.09
N LEU A 184 9.04 16.68 -2.67
CA LEU A 184 10.15 16.05 -3.39
C LEU A 184 9.63 14.82 -4.13
N PHE A 185 9.62 14.87 -5.46
CA PHE A 185 9.45 13.67 -6.27
C PHE A 185 10.81 13.09 -6.67
N VAL A 186 10.99 11.79 -6.45
CA VAL A 186 12.13 11.01 -6.89
C VAL A 186 11.64 9.90 -7.82
N GLY A 187 12.07 9.95 -9.08
CA GLY A 187 11.91 8.87 -10.04
C GLY A 187 13.26 8.20 -10.28
N ALA A 188 13.37 6.91 -10.01
CA ALA A 188 14.57 6.12 -10.25
C ALA A 188 14.28 5.02 -11.28
N ASN A 189 14.96 5.08 -12.43
CA ASN A 189 14.89 4.05 -13.48
C ASN A 189 16.27 3.68 -14.03
N PRO A 190 17.22 3.21 -13.20
CA PRO A 190 18.59 2.97 -13.63
C PRO A 190 18.72 1.75 -14.59
N LEU A 191 17.68 0.94 -14.70
CA LEU A 191 17.62 -0.18 -15.65
C LEU A 191 17.02 0.23 -17.01
N ASN A 192 16.58 1.49 -17.18
CA ASN A 192 15.90 1.99 -18.38
C ASN A 192 14.66 1.18 -18.79
N GLU A 193 13.93 0.66 -17.80
CA GLU A 193 12.69 -0.09 -18.00
C GLU A 193 11.60 0.85 -18.57
N PRO A 194 11.03 0.57 -19.77
CA PRO A 194 10.09 1.49 -20.42
C PRO A 194 8.86 1.83 -19.56
N TYR A 195 8.30 0.84 -18.86
CA TYR A 195 7.13 1.03 -18.01
C TYR A 195 7.40 1.98 -16.83
N VAL A 196 8.61 1.96 -16.27
CA VAL A 196 9.01 2.86 -15.17
C VAL A 196 9.20 4.28 -15.70
N LYS A 197 9.83 4.44 -16.88
CA LYS A 197 9.96 5.74 -17.54
C LYS A 197 8.59 6.36 -17.81
N GLU A 198 7.67 5.58 -18.39
CA GLU A 198 6.31 6.02 -18.66
C GLU A 198 5.51 6.37 -17.39
N GLN A 199 5.75 5.69 -16.27
CA GLN A 199 5.16 6.07 -14.98
C GLN A 199 5.78 7.36 -14.42
N ILE A 200 7.10 7.54 -14.49
CA ILE A 200 7.78 8.78 -14.09
C ILE A 200 7.25 9.98 -14.91
N GLU A 201 7.02 9.80 -16.21
CA GLU A 201 6.46 10.84 -17.09
C GLU A 201 4.99 11.15 -16.78
N ALA A 202 4.17 10.13 -16.50
CA ALA A 202 2.78 10.31 -16.08
C ALA A 202 2.69 11.06 -14.73
N VAL A 203 3.54 10.69 -13.77
CA VAL A 203 3.65 11.36 -12.46
C VAL A 203 4.15 12.80 -12.61
N ALA A 204 5.19 13.04 -13.41
CA ALA A 204 5.67 14.40 -13.73
C ALA A 204 4.57 15.28 -14.33
N THR A 205 3.73 14.70 -15.20
CA THR A 205 2.63 15.40 -15.86
C THR A 205 1.50 15.71 -14.86
N ALA A 206 1.19 14.79 -13.96
CA ALA A 206 0.22 14.99 -12.88
C ALA A 206 0.69 16.03 -11.83
N ILE A 207 2.00 16.20 -11.67
CA ILE A 207 2.63 17.06 -10.65
C ILE A 207 3.01 18.46 -11.21
N LYS A 208 2.62 18.81 -12.44
CA LYS A 208 3.06 20.03 -13.17
C LYS A 208 3.17 21.33 -12.34
N PRO A 209 4.20 22.17 -12.59
CA PRO A 209 4.70 23.19 -11.65
C PRO A 209 3.94 24.54 -11.64
N GLU A 210 2.82 24.68 -12.37
CA GLU A 210 2.05 25.93 -12.41
C GLU A 210 1.45 26.29 -11.03
N ASN A 211 1.30 25.29 -10.15
CA ASN A 211 1.04 25.46 -8.72
C ASN A 211 2.32 25.80 -7.95
N LYS A 212 2.48 27.08 -7.57
CA LYS A 212 3.66 27.73 -6.92
C LYS A 212 4.17 27.13 -5.59
N LYS A 213 3.63 26.01 -5.10
CA LYS A 213 4.15 25.28 -3.92
C LYS A 213 5.35 24.44 -4.37
N LEU A 214 6.54 24.70 -3.83
CA LEU A 214 7.83 24.17 -4.30
C LEU A 214 7.82 22.64 -4.51
N ARG A 215 7.88 22.21 -5.77
CA ARG A 215 7.98 20.79 -6.15
C ARG A 215 9.36 20.53 -6.77
N LYS A 216 10.29 19.93 -6.01
CA LYS A 216 11.59 19.49 -6.52
C LYS A 216 11.40 18.13 -7.22
N PHE A 217 11.91 18.00 -8.44
CA PHE A 217 11.76 16.79 -9.25
C PHE A 217 13.12 16.22 -9.60
N ILE A 218 13.37 14.96 -9.24
CA ILE A 218 14.61 14.24 -9.55
C ILE A 218 14.26 13.09 -10.52
N LYS A 219 14.64 13.23 -11.81
CA LYS A 219 14.53 12.18 -12.85
C LYS A 219 15.71 11.22 -12.83
N ASP A 220 16.90 11.77 -12.56
CA ASP A 220 18.15 11.03 -12.55
C ASP A 220 18.60 10.85 -11.11
N ALA A 221 17.84 10.05 -10.37
CA ALA A 221 17.99 9.86 -8.93
C ALA A 221 19.25 9.07 -8.59
N THR A 222 20.27 9.76 -8.09
CA THR A 222 21.48 9.20 -7.45
C THR A 222 21.40 9.38 -5.93
N LEU A 223 22.25 8.68 -5.18
CA LEU A 223 22.28 8.77 -3.71
C LEU A 223 22.50 10.23 -3.24
N SER A 224 23.49 10.94 -3.79
CA SER A 224 23.76 12.33 -3.40
C SER A 224 22.59 13.28 -3.71
N LYS A 225 21.95 13.14 -4.89
CA LYS A 225 20.80 13.97 -5.28
C LYS A 225 19.58 13.74 -4.39
N ILE A 226 19.33 12.49 -3.98
CA ILE A 226 18.25 12.15 -3.04
C ILE A 226 18.55 12.77 -1.67
N ALA A 227 19.76 12.55 -1.14
CA ALA A 227 20.17 13.08 0.16
C ALA A 227 20.06 14.62 0.20
N ASN A 228 20.64 15.30 -0.79
CA ASN A 228 20.58 16.76 -0.91
C ASN A 228 19.13 17.25 -1.06
N GLY A 229 18.30 16.57 -1.86
CA GLY A 229 16.88 16.91 -1.97
C GLY A 229 16.10 16.80 -0.67
N ILE A 230 16.48 15.88 0.23
CA ILE A 230 15.87 15.76 1.56
C ILE A 230 16.43 16.83 2.53
N TYR A 231 17.74 17.10 2.50
CA TYR A 231 18.37 18.13 3.33
C TYR A 231 17.96 19.57 2.97
N ASP A 232 17.62 19.85 1.71
CA ASP A 232 16.97 21.12 1.29
C ASP A 232 15.59 21.32 1.94
N GLY A 233 15.02 20.25 2.53
CA GLY A 233 13.78 20.26 3.28
C GLY A 233 12.57 19.80 2.45
N VAL A 234 11.84 18.83 3.00
CA VAL A 234 10.73 18.14 2.33
C VAL A 234 9.60 17.87 3.32
N ASP A 235 8.36 18.18 2.93
CA ASP A 235 7.16 17.84 3.71
C ASP A 235 6.49 16.58 3.16
N ILE A 236 6.50 16.42 1.83
CA ILE A 236 5.99 15.23 1.13
C ILE A 236 7.08 14.62 0.24
N LEU A 237 7.49 13.39 0.53
CA LEU A 237 8.38 12.60 -0.32
C LEU A 237 7.57 11.61 -1.16
N HIS A 238 7.58 11.76 -2.50
CA HIS A 238 7.01 10.78 -3.42
C HIS A 238 8.14 10.04 -4.13
N PHE A 239 8.34 8.78 -3.75
CA PHE A 239 9.45 7.94 -4.19
C PHE A 239 8.94 6.82 -5.13
N LEU A 240 9.32 6.91 -6.41
CA LEU A 240 9.03 5.93 -7.45
C LEU A 240 10.33 5.26 -7.87
N ALA A 241 10.51 4.00 -7.51
CA ALA A 241 11.73 3.24 -7.77
C ALA A 241 11.47 1.74 -7.86
N ASP A 242 12.41 0.98 -8.41
CA ASP A 242 12.38 -0.47 -8.34
C ASP A 242 12.84 -0.94 -6.95
N GLY A 243 11.87 -1.40 -6.14
CA GLY A 243 12.12 -1.96 -4.82
C GLY A 243 12.53 -3.43 -4.91
N LYS A 244 13.71 -3.75 -4.39
CA LYS A 244 14.23 -5.11 -4.26
C LYS A 244 14.33 -5.51 -2.80
N CYS A 245 14.26 -6.81 -2.56
CA CYS A 245 14.65 -7.39 -1.28
C CYS A 245 15.47 -8.66 -1.54
N GLU A 246 16.48 -8.84 -0.71
CA GLU A 246 17.32 -10.04 -0.70
C GLU A 246 17.21 -10.72 0.66
N TYR A 247 17.12 -12.06 0.65
CA TYR A 247 17.26 -12.87 1.85
C TYR A 247 18.74 -13.27 1.99
N ARG A 248 19.45 -12.70 2.97
CA ARG A 248 20.86 -13.00 3.26
C ARG A 248 21.03 -13.30 4.74
N SER A 249 21.72 -14.38 5.10
CA SER A 249 22.09 -14.71 6.49
C SER A 249 20.91 -14.63 7.47
N ASN A 250 19.80 -15.30 7.13
CA ASN A 250 18.51 -15.28 7.84
C ASN A 250 17.85 -13.90 8.03
N ASN A 251 18.30 -12.87 7.30
CA ASN A 251 17.73 -11.54 7.34
C ASN A 251 17.26 -11.09 5.95
N LEU A 252 16.03 -10.57 5.89
CA LEU A 252 15.53 -9.82 4.74
C LEU A 252 16.12 -8.41 4.77
N LYS A 253 16.78 -8.00 3.69
CA LYS A 253 17.27 -6.63 3.46
C LYS A 253 16.59 -6.02 2.25
N TYR A 254 15.95 -4.87 2.44
CA TYR A 254 15.26 -4.11 1.40
C TYR A 254 16.16 -3.00 0.87
N HIS A 255 16.11 -2.77 -0.43
CA HIS A 255 16.83 -1.66 -1.06
C HIS A 255 16.10 -1.19 -2.32
N PHE A 256 16.29 0.07 -2.67
CA PHE A 256 15.86 0.62 -3.95
C PHE A 256 17.04 0.62 -4.93
N LEU A 257 16.75 0.40 -6.22
CA LEU A 257 17.71 0.64 -7.28
C LEU A 257 17.67 2.12 -7.69
N VAL A 258 18.79 2.81 -7.54
CA VAL A 258 18.99 4.22 -7.92
C VAL A 258 20.11 4.29 -8.96
N LEU A 259 20.25 5.39 -9.70
CA LEU A 259 21.39 5.57 -10.62
C LEU A 259 22.70 5.62 -9.83
N SER A 260 23.73 4.98 -10.38
CA SER A 260 25.07 5.05 -9.82
C SER A 260 25.76 6.37 -10.15
N GLU A 261 26.70 6.76 -9.29
CA GLU A 261 27.61 7.88 -9.50
C GLU A 261 28.97 7.40 -10.06
N GLU A 262 29.20 6.08 -10.11
CA GLU A 262 30.41 5.46 -10.68
C GLU A 262 30.26 5.16 -12.17
N GLN A 263 31.26 5.52 -12.99
CA GLN A 263 31.18 5.42 -14.46
C GLN A 263 30.95 3.99 -15.01
N ASN A 264 31.36 2.95 -14.27
CA ASN A 264 31.26 1.56 -14.70
C ASN A 264 30.08 0.80 -14.08
N GLN A 265 29.28 1.44 -13.23
CA GLN A 265 28.13 0.84 -12.56
C GLN A 265 26.83 1.47 -13.05
N LYS A 266 25.80 0.66 -13.33
CA LYS A 266 24.50 1.19 -13.82
C LYS A 266 23.61 1.68 -12.69
N TYR A 267 23.69 1.07 -11.53
CA TYR A 267 22.82 1.33 -10.40
C TYR A 267 23.53 1.14 -9.06
N ASP A 268 23.17 1.96 -8.08
CA ASP A 268 23.50 1.70 -6.68
C ASP A 268 22.30 1.07 -5.97
N LYS A 269 22.58 0.40 -4.85
CA LYS A 269 21.56 -0.12 -3.94
C LYS A 269 21.40 0.83 -2.78
N MET A 270 20.33 1.61 -2.75
CA MET A 270 19.99 2.44 -1.59
C MET A 270 19.30 1.55 -0.53
N PRO A 271 19.96 1.24 0.60
CA PRO A 271 19.33 0.45 1.67
C PRO A 271 18.18 1.25 2.29
N VAL A 272 17.11 0.57 2.72
CA VAL A 272 15.96 1.24 3.36
C VAL A 272 16.37 1.93 4.66
N GLU A 273 17.35 1.38 5.36
CA GLU A 273 17.96 1.92 6.57
C GLU A 273 18.56 3.34 6.38
N MET A 274 18.97 3.69 5.14
CA MET A 274 19.39 5.05 4.80
C MET A 274 18.20 6.01 4.74
N LEU A 275 17.08 5.58 4.14
CA LEU A 275 15.85 6.39 4.10
C LEU A 275 15.22 6.51 5.49
N GLU A 276 15.28 5.46 6.32
CA GLU A 276 14.92 5.54 7.73
C GLU A 276 15.76 6.60 8.48
N SER A 277 17.07 6.60 8.26
CA SER A 277 17.98 7.58 8.85
C SER A 277 17.62 9.01 8.43
N PHE A 278 17.34 9.23 7.14
CA PHE A 278 16.86 10.52 6.63
C PHE A 278 15.53 10.96 7.28
N CYS A 279 14.56 10.06 7.46
CA CYS A 279 13.28 10.38 8.11
C CYS A 279 13.43 10.74 9.60
N ARG A 280 14.46 10.19 10.27
CA ARG A 280 14.76 10.54 11.67
C ARG A 280 15.31 11.95 11.80
N VAL A 281 16.18 12.39 10.88
CA VAL A 281 16.82 13.72 10.95
C VAL A 281 16.03 14.83 10.22
N ASN A 282 15.26 14.48 9.20
CA ASN A 282 14.36 15.38 8.46
C ASN A 282 12.91 14.88 8.59
N PRO A 283 12.12 15.38 9.57
CA PRO A 283 10.72 15.04 9.70
C PRO A 283 9.93 15.39 8.43
N MET A 284 9.06 14.49 7.99
CA MET A 284 8.18 14.66 6.83
C MET A 284 6.73 14.44 7.28
N GLN A 285 5.74 15.06 6.64
CA GLN A 285 4.31 14.79 6.90
C GLN A 285 3.87 13.47 6.24
N LEU A 286 4.29 13.25 5.00
CA LEU A 286 3.82 12.16 4.16
C LEU A 286 4.94 11.56 3.32
N ILE A 287 5.01 10.23 3.28
CA ILE A 287 5.82 9.51 2.30
C ILE A 287 4.91 8.66 1.41
N ILE A 288 5.11 8.74 0.10
CA ILE A 288 4.39 7.97 -0.92
C ILE A 288 5.39 7.05 -1.62
N LEU A 289 5.32 5.74 -1.35
CA LEU A 289 6.21 4.74 -1.93
C LEU A 289 5.58 4.07 -3.15
N SER A 290 5.61 4.75 -4.30
CA SER A 290 5.26 4.20 -5.62
C SER A 290 6.32 3.22 -6.15
N ALA A 291 6.81 2.33 -5.29
CA ALA A 291 7.66 1.21 -5.63
C ALA A 291 6.85 -0.09 -5.52
N CYS A 292 6.95 -0.95 -6.52
CA CYS A 292 6.21 -2.22 -6.57
C CYS A 292 6.43 -3.04 -5.29
N ARG A 293 5.33 -3.40 -4.59
CA ARG A 293 5.38 -4.21 -3.36
C ARG A 293 6.14 -3.55 -2.20
N SER A 294 6.18 -2.22 -2.14
CA SER A 294 6.69 -1.47 -0.98
C SER A 294 5.92 -1.79 0.31
N ASP A 295 4.72 -2.38 0.20
CA ASP A 295 3.90 -2.84 1.32
C ASP A 295 3.46 -4.32 1.28
N GLN A 296 4.38 -5.23 0.94
CA GLN A 296 4.10 -6.66 1.00
C GLN A 296 5.12 -7.41 1.86
N ALA A 297 4.64 -8.23 2.80
CA ALA A 297 5.51 -9.17 3.50
C ALA A 297 6.00 -10.25 2.54
N ILE A 298 7.31 -10.48 2.56
CA ILE A 298 7.97 -11.34 1.60
C ILE A 298 7.85 -12.84 1.93
N LEU A 299 7.50 -13.19 3.17
CA LEU A 299 7.49 -14.58 3.65
C LEU A 299 6.51 -15.49 2.86
N TYR A 300 5.39 -14.98 2.34
CA TYR A 300 4.47 -15.79 1.51
C TYR A 300 5.03 -16.14 0.11
N ARG A 301 6.03 -15.40 -0.37
CA ARG A 301 6.64 -15.58 -1.71
C ARG A 301 7.78 -16.58 -1.72
N TYR A 302 8.56 -16.65 -0.65
CA TYR A 302 9.71 -17.56 -0.53
C TYR A 302 9.36 -18.87 0.19
N SER A 303 8.29 -18.92 0.99
CA SER A 303 7.79 -20.19 1.54
C SER A 303 6.95 -20.95 0.50
N SER A 304 7.59 -21.92 -0.17
CA SER A 304 6.92 -22.95 -0.97
C SER A 304 6.01 -23.86 -0.13
N SER A 305 6.21 -23.89 1.20
CA SER A 305 5.50 -24.73 2.16
C SER A 305 4.95 -23.91 3.33
N LEU A 306 4.22 -22.83 3.07
CA LEU A 306 3.61 -22.04 4.14
C LEU A 306 2.59 -22.85 4.96
N LYS A 307 2.06 -23.96 4.41
CA LYS A 307 1.31 -25.00 5.15
C LYS A 307 2.10 -25.67 6.28
N LYS A 308 3.44 -25.57 6.31
CA LYS A 308 4.33 -25.98 7.42
C LYS A 308 4.73 -24.82 8.34
N HIS A 309 4.14 -23.62 8.15
CA HIS A 309 4.47 -22.39 8.87
C HIS A 309 3.23 -21.68 9.44
N ILE A 310 2.02 -22.22 9.25
CA ILE A 310 0.83 -21.76 9.98
C ILE A 310 1.04 -22.00 11.49
N ASP A 311 1.63 -23.13 11.87
CA ASP A 311 2.07 -23.43 13.24
C ASP A 311 3.25 -22.55 13.73
N LYS A 312 3.64 -21.52 12.96
CA LYS A 312 4.72 -20.57 13.25
C LYS A 312 4.38 -19.11 12.83
N LEU A 313 3.08 -18.76 12.71
CA LEU A 313 2.64 -17.40 12.34
C LEU A 313 3.18 -16.33 13.32
N ASP A 314 3.29 -16.67 14.60
CA ASP A 314 3.91 -15.88 15.66
C ASP A 314 5.36 -15.47 15.36
N LYS A 315 6.09 -16.29 14.58
CA LYS A 315 7.50 -16.09 14.21
C LYS A 315 7.69 -15.44 12.83
N ILE A 316 6.59 -15.11 12.14
CA ILE A 316 6.62 -14.43 10.83
C ILE A 316 6.87 -12.93 11.04
N GLN A 317 8.13 -12.52 10.89
CA GLN A 317 8.47 -11.09 10.81
C GLN A 317 7.89 -10.47 9.53
N TYR A 318 6.82 -9.69 9.65
CA TYR A 318 6.38 -8.82 8.56
C TYR A 318 7.43 -7.74 8.34
N LYS A 319 7.90 -7.62 7.10
CA LYS A 319 8.81 -6.55 6.69
C LYS A 319 8.23 -5.90 5.43
N SER A 320 8.00 -4.60 5.55
CA SER A 320 7.47 -3.70 4.52
C SER A 320 8.29 -2.42 4.60
N ILE A 321 8.53 -1.78 3.46
CA ILE A 321 9.26 -0.51 3.45
C ILE A 321 8.36 0.58 4.05
N ALA A 322 7.07 0.58 3.75
CA ALA A 322 6.13 1.54 4.34
C ALA A 322 6.09 1.41 5.88
N HIS A 323 6.05 0.17 6.38
CA HIS A 323 6.05 -0.12 7.80
C HIS A 323 7.39 0.22 8.50
N ALA A 324 8.53 0.07 7.81
CA ALA A 324 9.83 0.51 8.30
C ALA A 324 9.90 2.03 8.46
N LEU A 325 9.46 2.79 7.45
CA LEU A 325 9.48 4.26 7.50
C LEU A 325 8.54 4.83 8.57
N ILE A 326 7.34 4.29 8.76
CA ILE A 326 6.43 4.80 9.80
C ILE A 326 6.93 4.48 11.24
N LYS A 327 7.76 3.43 11.41
CA LYS A 327 8.53 3.16 12.64
C LYS A 327 9.59 4.21 12.97
N THR A 328 9.94 5.11 12.06
CA THR A 328 10.88 6.22 12.33
C THR A 328 10.24 7.47 12.93
N GLY A 329 8.90 7.55 12.96
CA GLY A 329 8.15 8.71 13.46
C GLY A 329 7.45 9.55 12.38
N VAL A 330 7.53 9.16 11.10
CA VAL A 330 6.72 9.76 10.02
C VAL A 330 5.22 9.63 10.36
N PRO A 331 4.38 10.67 10.20
CA PRO A 331 2.96 10.61 10.53
C PRO A 331 2.14 9.70 9.61
N CYS A 332 2.37 9.81 8.29
CA CYS A 332 1.63 9.07 7.26
C CYS A 332 2.57 8.46 6.20
N VAL A 333 2.34 7.20 5.84
CA VAL A 333 3.06 6.53 4.75
C VAL A 333 2.08 5.75 3.86
N ILE A 334 2.05 6.06 2.57
CA ILE A 334 1.36 5.24 1.56
C ILE A 334 2.37 4.26 0.97
N GLY A 335 2.08 2.97 1.08
CA GLY A 335 2.77 1.91 0.37
C GLY A 335 1.91 1.27 -0.71
N MET A 336 2.54 0.55 -1.63
CA MET A 336 1.87 -0.22 -2.67
C MET A 336 2.01 -1.70 -2.33
N SER A 337 0.89 -2.35 -2.01
CA SER A 337 0.89 -3.79 -1.71
C SER A 337 1.28 -4.60 -2.94
N HIS A 338 0.74 -4.29 -4.11
CA HIS A 338 1.04 -4.95 -5.38
C HIS A 338 1.74 -3.98 -6.37
N PRO A 339 2.19 -4.43 -7.55
CA PRO A 339 2.46 -3.51 -8.65
C PRO A 339 1.16 -2.80 -9.05
N ILE A 340 1.26 -1.53 -9.44
CA ILE A 340 0.16 -0.73 -9.99
C ILE A 340 0.40 -0.48 -11.48
N SER A 341 -0.65 -0.44 -12.30
CA SER A 341 -0.52 -0.15 -13.73
C SER A 341 -0.08 1.30 -14.01
N LYS A 342 0.30 1.62 -15.25
CA LYS A 342 0.60 3.00 -15.67
C LYS A 342 -0.59 3.94 -15.45
N MET A 343 -1.76 3.56 -15.97
CA MET A 343 -2.99 4.35 -15.85
C MET A 343 -3.42 4.44 -14.37
N GLY A 344 -3.26 3.36 -13.60
CA GLY A 344 -3.50 3.38 -12.16
C GLY A 344 -2.57 4.34 -11.40
N ALA A 345 -1.27 4.38 -11.73
CA ALA A 345 -0.31 5.31 -11.13
C ALA A 345 -0.62 6.78 -11.49
N GLU A 346 -1.10 7.04 -12.70
CA GLU A 346 -1.52 8.37 -13.15
C GLU A 346 -2.77 8.86 -12.39
N ILE A 347 -3.82 8.01 -12.31
CA ILE A 347 -5.04 8.27 -11.54
C ILE A 347 -4.69 8.51 -10.07
N PHE A 348 -3.94 7.58 -9.46
CA PHE A 348 -3.46 7.67 -8.09
C PHE A 348 -2.81 9.03 -7.82
N THR A 349 -1.85 9.42 -8.65
CA THR A 349 -1.08 10.66 -8.45
C THR A 349 -1.95 11.89 -8.63
N LYS A 350 -2.71 11.99 -9.73
CA LYS A 350 -3.60 13.12 -10.00
C LYS A 350 -4.60 13.31 -8.86
N ARG A 351 -5.18 12.22 -8.35
CA ARG A 351 -6.17 12.29 -7.27
C ARG A 351 -5.54 12.67 -5.93
N ILE A 352 -4.44 12.03 -5.50
CA ILE A 352 -3.75 12.40 -4.25
C ILE A 352 -3.37 13.88 -4.24
N TYR A 353 -2.68 14.36 -5.28
CA TYR A 353 -2.21 15.76 -5.30
C TYR A 353 -3.36 16.77 -5.41
N ARG A 354 -4.42 16.46 -6.16
CA ARG A 354 -5.63 17.30 -6.21
C ARG A 354 -6.32 17.37 -4.85
N THR A 355 -6.50 16.24 -4.18
CA THR A 355 -7.22 16.19 -2.91
C THR A 355 -6.42 16.83 -1.78
N VAL A 356 -5.13 16.53 -1.64
CA VAL A 356 -4.28 17.05 -0.55
C VAL A 356 -3.79 18.48 -0.80
N ILE A 357 -3.35 18.83 -2.02
CA ILE A 357 -2.69 20.13 -2.26
C ILE A 357 -3.65 21.20 -2.78
N GLU A 358 -4.58 20.85 -3.67
CA GLU A 358 -5.49 21.82 -4.29
C GLU A 358 -6.76 22.02 -3.46
N ARG A 359 -7.33 20.93 -2.92
CA ARG A 359 -8.54 20.97 -2.09
C ARG A 359 -8.28 21.08 -0.59
N GLN A 360 -7.05 20.81 -0.15
CA GLN A 360 -6.67 20.80 1.27
C GLN A 360 -7.56 19.84 2.10
N GLU A 361 -7.92 18.71 1.49
CA GLU A 361 -8.62 17.61 2.15
C GLU A 361 -7.62 16.57 2.70
N SER A 362 -8.02 15.86 3.75
CA SER A 362 -7.17 14.90 4.44
C SER A 362 -6.59 13.81 3.51
N ILE A 363 -5.40 13.31 3.86
CA ILE A 363 -4.78 12.18 3.15
C ILE A 363 -5.64 10.90 3.20
N TYR A 364 -6.50 10.76 4.23
CA TYR A 364 -7.40 9.63 4.40
C TYR A 364 -8.47 9.66 3.29
N LYS A 365 -9.14 10.80 3.15
CA LYS A 365 -10.12 11.07 2.10
C LYS A 365 -9.51 11.02 0.71
N ALA A 366 -8.26 11.46 0.54
CA ALA A 366 -7.51 11.32 -0.70
C ALA A 366 -7.34 9.85 -1.10
N VAL A 367 -6.99 8.97 -0.17
CA VAL A 367 -6.87 7.52 -0.43
C VAL A 367 -8.23 6.88 -0.71
N ARG A 368 -9.31 7.21 0.00
CA ARG A 368 -10.67 6.75 -0.35
C ARG A 368 -11.08 7.18 -1.76
N GLN A 369 -10.87 8.45 -2.13
CA GLN A 369 -11.18 8.94 -3.48
C GLN A 369 -10.34 8.25 -4.58
N VAL A 370 -9.06 7.95 -4.31
CA VAL A 370 -8.20 7.14 -5.18
C VAL A 370 -8.79 5.75 -5.42
N ARG A 371 -9.17 5.05 -4.34
CA ARG A 371 -9.73 3.68 -4.40
C ARG A 371 -11.00 3.67 -5.27
N LEU A 372 -11.90 4.62 -5.02
CA LEU A 372 -13.13 4.84 -5.81
C LEU A 372 -12.85 5.09 -7.31
N GLU A 373 -11.92 5.98 -7.66
CA GLU A 373 -11.63 6.31 -9.07
C GLU A 373 -10.97 5.14 -9.81
N LEU A 374 -10.04 4.43 -9.16
CA LEU A 374 -9.44 3.21 -9.71
C LEU A 374 -10.49 2.09 -9.85
N PHE A 375 -11.43 1.98 -8.92
CA PHE A 375 -12.52 1.01 -9.00
C PHE A 375 -13.55 1.37 -10.10
N ALA A 376 -13.84 2.65 -10.32
CA ALA A 376 -14.65 3.11 -11.44
C ALA A 376 -14.02 2.77 -12.80
N HIS A 377 -12.68 2.78 -12.88
CA HIS A 377 -11.92 2.34 -14.06
C HIS A 377 -11.55 0.84 -14.05
N ARG A 378 -12.13 0.03 -13.15
CA ARG A 378 -11.72 -1.37 -12.94
C ARG A 378 -11.59 -2.18 -14.22
N ASP A 379 -12.48 -2.00 -15.21
CA ASP A 379 -12.48 -2.81 -16.43
C ASP A 379 -11.32 -2.51 -17.39
N LEU A 380 -10.66 -1.37 -17.22
CA LEU A 380 -9.43 -0.97 -17.93
C LEU A 380 -8.15 -1.28 -17.14
N LEU A 381 -8.27 -1.52 -15.83
CA LEU A 381 -7.15 -1.70 -14.90
C LEU A 381 -7.03 -3.16 -14.41
N PRO A 382 -5.86 -3.62 -13.93
CA PRO A 382 -5.76 -4.87 -13.16
C PRO A 382 -6.74 -4.89 -11.98
N PRO A 383 -7.37 -6.04 -11.63
CA PRO A 383 -8.34 -6.10 -10.52
C PRO A 383 -7.80 -5.67 -9.16
N SER A 384 -6.47 -5.65 -8.99
CA SER A 384 -5.78 -5.24 -7.78
C SER A 384 -5.48 -3.75 -7.67
N ASP A 385 -5.51 -2.99 -8.76
CA ASP A 385 -4.99 -1.60 -8.76
C ASP A 385 -5.72 -0.74 -7.72
N TRP A 386 -7.03 -0.91 -7.56
CA TRP A 386 -7.83 -0.05 -6.68
C TRP A 386 -7.48 -0.21 -5.18
N PHE A 387 -7.22 -1.42 -4.68
CA PHE A 387 -6.80 -1.64 -3.29
C PHE A 387 -5.27 -1.74 -3.11
N THR A 388 -4.50 -1.55 -4.18
CA THR A 388 -3.02 -1.59 -4.12
C THR A 388 -2.44 -0.53 -3.18
N PRO A 389 -2.92 0.74 -3.16
CA PRO A 389 -2.50 1.74 -2.18
C PRO A 389 -2.98 1.40 -0.77
N VAL A 390 -2.02 1.18 0.13
CA VAL A 390 -2.23 0.96 1.57
C VAL A 390 -1.73 2.18 2.32
N LEU A 391 -2.58 2.77 3.17
CA LEU A 391 -2.25 3.93 4.00
C LEU A 391 -1.98 3.48 5.43
N TYR A 392 -0.74 3.71 5.88
CA TYR A 392 -0.38 3.68 7.28
C TYR A 392 -0.45 5.11 7.83
N SER A 393 -1.10 5.30 8.97
CA SER A 393 -1.13 6.58 9.65
C SER A 393 -1.11 6.41 11.17
N ARG A 394 -0.43 7.35 11.83
CA ARG A 394 -0.36 7.45 13.29
C ARG A 394 -0.90 8.78 13.81
N GLU A 395 -1.57 9.54 12.95
CA GLU A 395 -2.17 10.81 13.33
C GLU A 395 -3.55 10.61 13.97
N SER A 396 -3.76 11.25 15.12
CA SER A 396 -5.04 11.29 15.83
C SER A 396 -6.09 12.20 15.18
N GLN A 397 -5.66 13.08 14.26
CA GLN A 397 -6.50 13.91 13.40
C GLN A 397 -5.81 14.02 12.04
N ALA A 398 -6.55 13.76 10.97
CA ALA A 398 -6.01 13.80 9.60
C ALA A 398 -6.05 15.24 9.06
N SER A 399 -5.02 16.02 9.40
CA SER A 399 -4.79 17.40 8.94
C SER A 399 -4.13 17.43 7.57
#